data_AF-A0A3C0Z9T4-F1
#
_entry.id   AF-A0A3C0Z9T4-F1
#
_cell.length_a   1.000
_cell.length_b   1.000
_cell.length_c   1.000
_cell.angle_alpha   90.00
_cell.angle_beta   90.00
_cell.angle_gamma   90.00
#
_symmetry.space_group_name_H-M   'P 1'
#
loop_
_entity.id
_entity.type
_entity.pdbx_description
1 polymer ?
#
loop_
_entity_poly.entity_id
_entity_poly.type
_entity_poly.pdbx_seq_one_letter_code
_entity_poly.pdbx_strand_id
1 'polypeptide(L)'
;PQFVKENRPYVKLAMEHLNEKTVLQYQQEERSSIVHRVRSERHRIADLRDASQTQVLSTQENIKQLREGYAEFYQNNSYLKCKTMTDIVELNVKNVIRQVQM
;
A
#
# COMPACT_ATOMS: atom_id res chain seq x y z
N PRO A 1 -7.41 3.98 -13.25
CA PRO A 1 -6.94 5.36 -13.48
C PRO A 1 -5.58 5.57 -12.80
N GLN A 2 -4.49 5.41 -13.56
CA GLN A 2 -3.16 5.14 -13.01
C GLN A 2 -2.45 6.38 -12.41
N PHE A 3 -2.96 7.60 -12.64
CA PHE A 3 -2.41 8.82 -12.03
C PHE A 3 -3.51 9.85 -11.79
N VAL A 4 -3.49 10.48 -10.61
CA VAL A 4 -4.29 11.68 -10.29
C VAL A 4 -3.87 12.79 -11.26
N LYS A 5 -4.82 13.47 -11.92
CA LYS A 5 -4.54 14.43 -13.01
C LYS A 5 -3.55 15.54 -12.61
N GLU A 6 -3.56 15.93 -11.34
CA GLU A 6 -2.69 16.96 -10.77
C GLU A 6 -1.22 16.53 -10.64
N ASN A 7 -0.94 15.22 -10.59
CA ASN A 7 0.42 14.70 -10.44
C ASN A 7 1.17 14.51 -11.77
N ARG A 8 0.51 14.75 -12.91
CA ARG A 8 1.14 14.57 -14.23
C ARG A 8 2.44 15.37 -14.44
N PRO A 9 2.59 16.63 -13.99
CA PRO A 9 3.83 17.39 -14.17
C PRO A 9 4.99 16.76 -13.40
N TYR A 10 4.74 16.32 -12.16
CA TYR A 10 5.72 15.66 -11.31
C TYR A 10 6.13 14.29 -11.83
N VAL A 11 5.17 13.52 -12.35
CA VAL A 11 5.45 12.21 -12.98
C VAL A 11 6.29 12.38 -14.25
N LYS A 12 6.04 13.42 -15.05
CA LYS A 12 6.81 13.69 -16.26
C LYS A 12 8.25 14.12 -15.94
N LEU A 13 8.42 15.04 -14.98
CA LEU A 13 9.74 15.45 -14.48
C LEU A 13 10.49 14.27 -13.86
N ALA A 14 9.77 13.42 -13.14
CA ALA A 14 10.32 12.19 -12.57
C ALA A 14 10.79 11.22 -13.67
N MET A 15 10.00 10.99 -14.71
CA MET A 15 10.39 10.14 -15.85
C MET A 15 11.56 10.72 -16.65
N GLU A 16 11.72 12.04 -16.71
CA GLU A 16 12.82 12.71 -17.41
C GLU A 16 14.15 12.69 -16.63
N HIS A 17 14.12 12.56 -15.31
CA HIS A 17 15.32 12.69 -14.46
C HIS A 17 15.61 11.54 -13.46
N LEU A 18 14.66 10.64 -13.21
CA LEU A 18 14.91 9.47 -12.36
C LEU A 18 15.60 8.38 -13.16
N ASN A 19 16.89 8.20 -12.87
CA ASN A 19 17.58 6.94 -13.17
C ASN A 19 16.98 5.81 -12.33
N GLU A 20 16.97 4.59 -12.86
CA GLU A 20 16.44 3.39 -12.16
C GLU A 20 16.99 3.24 -10.74
N LYS A 21 18.28 3.56 -10.55
CA LYS A 21 18.95 3.56 -9.24
C LYS A 21 18.26 4.48 -8.23
N THR A 22 17.88 5.68 -8.65
CA THR A 22 17.23 6.68 -7.79
C THR A 22 15.79 6.28 -7.46
N VAL A 23 15.10 5.62 -8.39
CA VAL A 23 13.75 5.06 -8.17
C VAL A 23 13.80 3.98 -7.09
N LEU A 24 14.75 3.04 -7.22
CA LEU A 24 14.92 1.95 -6.27
C LEU A 24 15.29 2.46 -4.87
N GLN A 25 16.17 3.46 -4.79
CA GLN A 25 16.52 4.10 -3.53
C GLN A 25 15.29 4.75 -2.88
N TYR A 26 14.52 5.54 -3.62
CA TYR A 26 13.29 6.16 -3.12
C TYR A 26 12.29 5.12 -2.61
N GLN A 27 12.10 4.01 -3.34
CA GLN A 27 11.23 2.92 -2.90
C GLN A 27 11.71 2.29 -1.59
N GLN A 28 13.01 2.13 -1.38
CA GLN A 28 13.57 1.63 -0.12
C GLN A 28 13.37 2.63 1.03
N GLU A 29 13.59 3.91 0.79
CA GLU A 29 13.38 4.99 1.78
C GLU A 29 11.92 5.06 2.21
N GLU A 30 10.98 5.03 1.27
CA GLU A 30 9.54 5.03 1.54
C GLU A 30 9.13 3.80 2.38
N ARG A 31 9.59 2.60 2.00
CA ARG A 31 9.29 1.37 2.76
C ARG A 31 9.87 1.45 4.17
N SER A 32 11.10 1.93 4.32
CA SER A 32 11.74 2.12 5.63
C SER A 32 10.97 3.11 6.50
N SER A 33 10.51 4.21 5.90
CA SER A 33 9.67 5.23 6.54
C SER A 33 8.30 4.67 6.97
N ILE A 34 7.66 3.83 6.15
CA ILE A 34 6.43 3.13 6.53
C ILE A 34 6.69 2.20 7.73
N VAL A 35 7.74 1.38 7.68
CA VAL A 35 8.06 0.45 8.78
C VAL A 35 8.36 1.19 10.07
N HIS A 36 9.12 2.28 10.00
CA HIS A 36 9.38 3.13 11.16
C HIS A 36 8.07 3.64 11.77
N ARG A 37 7.19 4.23 10.95
CA ARG A 37 5.88 4.74 11.40
C ARG A 37 5.02 3.65 12.02
N VAL A 38 4.98 2.47 11.41
CA VAL A 38 4.19 1.36 11.94
C VAL A 38 4.69 0.89 13.30
N ARG A 39 6.01 0.92 13.52
CA ARG A 39 6.63 0.57 14.80
C ARG A 39 6.41 1.64 15.86
N SER A 40 6.61 2.91 15.51
CA SER A 40 6.47 4.03 16.46
C SER A 40 5.02 4.26 16.87
N GLU A 41 4.07 4.09 15.94
CA GLU A 41 2.65 4.37 16.14
C GLU A 41 1.80 3.09 16.27
N ARG A 42 2.39 1.98 16.75
CA ARG A 42 1.73 0.66 16.76
C ARG A 42 0.34 0.68 17.41
N HIS A 43 0.21 1.35 18.56
CA HIS A 43 -1.07 1.46 19.27
C HIS A 43 -2.11 2.21 18.44
N ARG A 44 -1.72 3.36 17.90
CA ARG A 44 -2.60 4.20 17.10
C ARG A 44 -3.04 3.54 15.79
N ILE A 45 -2.18 2.75 15.16
CA ILE A 45 -2.56 1.93 14.00
C ILE A 45 -3.53 0.82 14.39
N ALA A 46 -3.35 0.20 15.56
CA ALA A 46 -4.31 -0.78 16.07
C ALA A 46 -5.68 -0.15 16.32
N ASP A 47 -5.73 1.04 16.93
CA ASP A 47 -6.97 1.77 17.17
C ASP A 47 -7.67 2.15 15.86
N LEU A 48 -6.92 2.63 14.86
CA LEU A 48 -7.45 2.94 13.54
C LEU A 48 -7.98 1.70 12.82
N ARG A 49 -7.28 0.58 12.94
CA ARG A 49 -7.76 -0.70 12.42
C ARG A 49 -9.08 -1.08 13.08
N ASP A 50 -9.16 -1.04 14.41
CA ASP A 50 -10.34 -1.47 15.14
C ASP A 50 -11.54 -0.57 14.81
N ALA A 51 -11.34 0.75 14.71
CA ALA A 51 -12.35 1.68 14.24
C ALA A 51 -12.78 1.40 12.79
N SER A 52 -11.84 1.12 11.89
CA SER A 52 -12.14 0.84 10.48
C SER A 52 -12.99 -0.40 10.25
N GLN A 53 -12.96 -1.37 11.17
CA GLN A 53 -13.79 -2.58 11.09
C GLN A 53 -15.27 -2.31 11.39
N THR A 54 -15.57 -1.22 12.11
CA THR A 54 -16.96 -0.86 12.47
C THR A 54 -17.71 -0.14 11.35
N GLN A 55 -17.03 0.26 10.27
CA GLN A 55 -17.61 1.04 9.18
C GLN A 55 -17.36 0.38 7.82
N VAL A 56 -18.35 0.49 6.93
CA VAL A 56 -18.17 0.13 5.53
C VAL A 56 -17.36 1.22 4.83
N LEU A 57 -16.06 0.98 4.64
CA LEU A 57 -15.14 1.95 4.01
C LEU A 57 -15.25 2.01 2.48
N SER A 58 -15.80 0.98 1.84
CA SER A 58 -15.95 0.92 0.39
C SER A 58 -17.03 -0.07 -0.03
N THR A 59 -17.37 -0.08 -1.32
CA THR A 59 -18.30 -1.05 -1.89
C THR A 59 -17.63 -2.42 -2.05
N GLN A 60 -18.42 -3.48 -2.01
CA GLN A 60 -17.92 -4.84 -2.21
C GLN A 60 -17.30 -5.04 -3.60
N GLU A 61 -17.81 -4.33 -4.60
CA GLU A 61 -17.25 -4.33 -5.96
C GLU A 61 -15.84 -3.76 -6.00
N ASN A 62 -15.62 -2.60 -5.36
CA ASN A 62 -14.29 -1.97 -5.28
C ASN A 62 -13.30 -2.84 -4.49
N ILE A 63 -13.76 -3.46 -3.40
CA ILE A 63 -12.93 -4.37 -2.60
C ILE A 63 -12.53 -5.60 -3.43
N LYS A 64 -13.47 -6.18 -4.18
CA LYS A 64 -13.21 -7.32 -5.06
C LYS A 64 -12.22 -6.95 -6.17
N GLN A 65 -12.45 -5.84 -6.86
CA GLN A 65 -11.55 -5.36 -7.90
C GLN A 65 -10.14 -5.12 -7.36
N LEU A 66 -10.03 -4.48 -6.20
CA LEU A 66 -8.74 -4.15 -5.60
C LEU A 66 -7.97 -5.40 -5.17
N ARG A 67 -8.63 -6.35 -4.50
CA ARG A 67 -7.95 -7.57 -4.01
C ARG A 67 -7.50 -8.48 -5.15
N GLU A 68 -8.27 -8.56 -6.23
CA GLU A 68 -7.93 -9.34 -7.42
C GLU A 68 -6.74 -8.69 -8.15
N GLY A 69 -6.79 -7.37 -8.37
CA GLY A 69 -5.66 -6.64 -8.96
C GLY A 69 -4.39 -6.70 -8.12
N TYR A 70 -4.50 -6.67 -6.78
CA TYR A 70 -3.33 -6.82 -5.90
C TYR A 70 -2.78 -8.24 -5.89
N ALA A 71 -3.64 -9.26 -5.97
CA ALA A 71 -3.20 -10.65 -6.08
C ALA A 71 -2.39 -10.88 -7.35
N GLU A 72 -2.85 -10.34 -8.48
CA GLU A 72 -2.14 -10.41 -9.77
C GLU A 72 -0.85 -9.59 -9.76
N PHE A 73 -0.91 -8.32 -9.36
CA PHE A 73 0.24 -7.42 -9.40
C PHE A 73 1.40 -7.88 -8.49
N TYR A 74 1.09 -8.30 -7.27
CA TYR A 74 2.10 -8.77 -6.31
C TYR A 74 2.35 -10.28 -6.38
N GLN A 75 1.66 -11.01 -7.28
CA GLN A 75 1.71 -12.48 -7.37
C GLN A 75 1.46 -13.14 -5.99
N ASN A 76 0.49 -12.61 -5.24
CA ASN A 76 0.21 -13.02 -3.87
C ASN A 76 -1.27 -13.33 -3.66
N ASN A 77 -1.62 -14.62 -3.73
CA ASN A 77 -2.99 -15.12 -3.54
C ASN A 77 -3.56 -14.84 -2.14
N SER A 78 -2.77 -14.39 -1.17
CA SER A 78 -3.27 -13.98 0.14
C SER A 78 -4.27 -12.83 0.04
N TYR A 79 -4.15 -11.95 -0.96
CA TYR A 79 -5.09 -10.85 -1.18
C TYR A 79 -6.50 -11.35 -1.53
N LEU A 80 -6.64 -12.50 -2.20
CA LEU A 80 -7.95 -13.07 -2.53
C LEU A 80 -8.78 -13.45 -1.29
N LYS A 81 -8.13 -13.64 -0.14
CA LYS A 81 -8.79 -13.96 1.14
C LYS A 81 -9.32 -12.72 1.86
N CYS A 82 -8.94 -11.51 1.44
CA CYS A 82 -9.41 -10.26 2.03
C CYS A 82 -10.89 -10.04 1.73
N LYS A 83 -11.67 -9.72 2.77
CA LYS A 83 -13.13 -9.47 2.68
C LYS A 83 -13.46 -8.00 2.88
N THR A 84 -12.60 -7.27 3.59
CA THR A 84 -12.78 -5.84 3.89
C THR A 84 -11.61 -5.03 3.36
N MET A 85 -11.79 -3.70 3.26
CA MET A 85 -10.69 -2.79 2.94
C MET A 85 -9.57 -2.89 4.00
N THR A 86 -9.94 -3.02 5.27
CA THR A 86 -9.01 -3.19 6.38
C THR A 86 -8.13 -4.43 6.20
N ASP A 87 -8.69 -5.56 5.76
CA ASP A 87 -7.92 -6.78 5.49
C ASP A 87 -6.84 -6.56 4.42
N ILE A 88 -7.18 -5.82 3.36
CA ILE A 88 -6.26 -5.52 2.25
C ILE A 88 -5.11 -4.64 2.76
N VAL A 89 -5.44 -3.57 3.48
CA VAL A 89 -4.45 -2.63 4.04
C VAL A 89 -3.52 -3.35 5.01
N GLU A 90 -4.07 -4.17 5.92
CA GLU A 90 -3.27 -4.95 6.85
C GLU A 90 -2.29 -5.89 6.16
N LEU A 91 -2.75 -6.62 5.16
CA LEU A 91 -1.91 -7.54 4.41
C LEU A 91 -0.81 -6.79 3.67
N ASN A 92 -1.13 -5.63 3.10
CA ASN A 92 -0.15 -4.79 2.42
C ASN A 92 0.93 -4.28 3.40
N VAL A 93 0.54 -3.73 4.55
CA VAL A 93 1.47 -3.27 5.59
C VAL A 93 2.37 -4.42 6.08
N LYS A 94 1.79 -5.61 6.33
CA LYS A 94 2.57 -6.80 6.70
C LYS A 94 3.58 -7.19 5.63
N ASN A 95 3.21 -7.10 4.35
CA ASN A 95 4.13 -7.39 3.24
C ASN A 95 5.27 -6.36 3.14
N VAL A 96 4.98 -5.06 3.32
CA VAL A 96 6.01 -4.00 3.36
C VAL A 96 7.00 -4.24 4.49
N ILE A 97 6.52 -4.58 5.69
CA ILE A 97 7.40 -4.91 6.83
C ILE A 97 8.31 -6.09 6.51
N ARG A 98 7.78 -7.16 5.90
CA ARG A 98 8.57 -8.33 5.49
C ARG A 98 9.64 -7.97 4.46
N GLN A 99 9.33 -7.11 3.49
CA GLN A 99 10.27 -6.70 2.45
C GLN A 99 11.44 -5.85 2.96
N VAL A 100 11.27 -5.10 4.05
CA VAL A 100 12.34 -4.30 4.68
C VAL A 100 13.19 -5.13 5.65
N GLN A 101 12.65 -6.25 6.14
CA GLN A 101 13.37 -7.16 7.03
C GLN A 101 14.23 -8.21 6.29
N MET A 102 14.07 -8.32 4.97
CA MET A 102 14.87 -9.19 4.09
C MET A 102 16.09 -8.47 3.53
#